data_AF-C6HC22-F1
#
_entry.id   AF-C6HC22-F1
#
_cell.length_a   1.000
_cell.length_b   1.000
_cell.length_c   1.000
_cell.angle_alpha   90.00
_cell.angle_beta   90.00
_cell.angle_gamma   90.00
#
_symmetry.space_group_name_H-M   'P 1'
#
loop_
_entity.id
_entity.type
_entity.pdbx_description
1 polymer ?
#
loop_
_entity_poly.entity_id
_entity_poly.type
_entity_poly.pdbx_seq_one_letter_code
_entity_poly.pdbx_strand_id
1 'polypeptide(L)'
;MATEHAFKRKRLSLSKDGDSYTPSTNGSSMKDFYSRAAEWNLEQDYERRPRKTSKRDKEKNRLPIKTAEGTIEHVSEPIVEDDSEDLFDSDEDDVEEQPEAEVVEKPKPHVPAKVQILKAKEELARIAELINEDPEEHTGLFKRLADMVSETSLPAVKKLALATQVAIYRDVIPGYRIRPLGEDDMATNVSKDVRKLRNFEQSLLAGYQNTVKVLASVARQ
;
A
#
# COMPACT_ATOMS: atom_id res chain seq x y z
N MET A 1 28.06 -72.76 5.25
CA MET A 1 26.66 -72.53 5.66
C MET A 1 26.44 -71.03 5.68
N ALA A 2 25.77 -70.51 4.66
CA ALA A 2 25.49 -69.09 4.48
C ALA A 2 24.03 -68.83 4.85
N THR A 3 23.76 -67.80 5.64
CA THR A 3 22.41 -67.34 5.96
C THR A 3 22.31 -65.87 5.60
N GLU A 4 21.75 -65.60 4.42
CA GLU A 4 21.36 -64.27 3.96
C GLU A 4 20.08 -63.83 4.68
N HIS A 5 20.05 -62.60 5.21
CA HIS A 5 18.84 -61.99 5.76
C HIS A 5 18.25 -61.01 4.73
N ALA A 6 17.10 -61.39 4.17
CA ALA A 6 16.36 -60.59 3.21
C ALA A 6 15.50 -59.52 3.93
N PHE A 7 15.79 -58.23 3.68
CA PHE A 7 14.97 -57.13 4.17
C PHE A 7 13.74 -56.92 3.28
N LYS A 8 12.54 -57.22 3.81
CA LYS A 8 11.24 -56.95 3.17
C LYS A 8 10.98 -55.44 3.12
N ARG A 9 11.08 -54.83 1.94
CA ARG A 9 10.66 -53.43 1.69
C ARG A 9 9.13 -53.36 1.57
N LYS A 10 8.51 -52.58 2.45
CA LYS A 10 7.06 -52.30 2.48
C LYS A 10 6.70 -51.38 1.30
N ARG A 11 5.90 -51.87 0.36
CA ARG A 11 5.37 -51.06 -0.76
C ARG A 11 4.32 -50.09 -0.19
N LEU A 12 4.59 -48.78 -0.24
CA LEU A 12 3.55 -47.77 -0.06
C LEU A 12 2.74 -47.68 -1.35
N SER A 13 1.53 -48.22 -1.34
CA SER A 13 0.48 -47.85 -2.30
C SER A 13 -0.10 -46.50 -1.86
N LEU A 14 -0.04 -45.50 -2.73
CA LEU A 14 -0.82 -44.27 -2.55
C LEU A 14 -2.30 -44.61 -2.72
N SER A 15 -3.06 -44.49 -1.63
CA SER A 15 -4.52 -44.49 -1.65
C SER A 15 -5.00 -43.34 -2.53
N LYS A 16 -5.74 -43.68 -3.58
CA LYS A 16 -6.47 -42.74 -4.41
C LYS A 16 -7.90 -42.71 -3.88
N ASP A 17 -8.22 -41.69 -3.10
CA ASP A 17 -9.58 -41.16 -2.90
C ASP A 17 -9.45 -39.79 -2.24
N GLY A 18 -9.97 -38.76 -2.89
CA GLY A 18 -9.85 -37.37 -2.46
C GLY A 18 -10.22 -36.45 -3.60
N ASP A 19 -11.53 -36.20 -3.72
CA ASP A 19 -12.15 -35.24 -4.63
C ASP A 19 -11.38 -33.92 -4.66
N SER A 20 -10.76 -33.66 -5.81
CA SER A 20 -10.41 -32.30 -6.22
C SER A 20 -10.80 -32.18 -7.68
N TYR A 21 -11.76 -31.30 -7.94
CA TYR A 21 -12.20 -30.89 -9.26
C TYR A 21 -11.01 -30.35 -10.05
N THR A 22 -10.35 -31.24 -10.80
CA THR A 22 -9.40 -30.87 -11.84
C THR A 22 -10.12 -31.04 -13.17
N PRO A 23 -10.30 -29.97 -13.98
CA PRO A 23 -10.87 -30.12 -15.30
C PRO A 23 -9.99 -31.06 -16.11
N SER A 24 -10.61 -32.09 -16.68
CA SER A 24 -9.98 -33.03 -17.60
C SER A 24 -9.28 -32.27 -18.73
N THR A 25 -7.94 -32.18 -18.68
CA THR A 25 -7.15 -31.71 -19.81
C THR A 25 -6.36 -32.90 -20.37
N ASN A 26 -6.63 -33.22 -21.63
CA ASN A 26 -5.97 -34.23 -22.44
C ASN A 26 -4.48 -34.43 -22.06
N GLY A 27 -4.07 -35.67 -21.79
CA GLY A 27 -2.71 -36.03 -21.34
C GLY A 27 -1.57 -35.59 -22.28
N SER A 28 -1.85 -35.19 -23.52
CA SER A 28 -0.89 -34.54 -24.41
C SER A 28 -0.43 -33.19 -23.86
N SER A 29 -1.37 -32.36 -23.37
CA SER A 29 -1.10 -30.99 -22.93
C SER A 29 -0.10 -30.91 -21.76
N MET A 30 -0.14 -31.88 -20.87
CA MET A 30 0.75 -31.93 -19.72
C MET A 30 2.16 -32.39 -20.12
N LYS A 31 2.28 -33.35 -21.04
CA LYS A 31 3.57 -33.80 -21.56
C LYS A 31 4.26 -32.73 -22.40
N ASP A 32 3.49 -32.00 -23.19
CA ASP A 32 3.94 -30.85 -24.00
C ASP A 32 4.33 -29.65 -23.11
N PHE A 33 3.69 -29.50 -21.94
CA PHE A 33 4.10 -28.52 -20.94
C PHE A 33 5.44 -28.89 -20.31
N TYR A 34 5.63 -30.14 -19.87
CA TYR A 34 6.89 -30.57 -19.26
C TYR A 34 8.08 -30.58 -20.24
N SER A 35 7.86 -30.84 -21.53
CA SER A 35 8.93 -30.73 -22.54
C SER A 35 9.34 -29.27 -22.77
N ARG A 36 8.37 -28.36 -22.90
CA ARG A 36 8.64 -26.92 -23.06
C ARG A 36 9.26 -26.31 -21.79
N ALA A 37 8.89 -26.81 -20.61
CA ALA A 37 9.47 -26.37 -19.34
C ALA A 37 10.91 -26.85 -19.11
N ALA A 38 11.35 -27.90 -19.83
CA ALA A 38 12.73 -28.34 -19.82
C ALA A 38 13.64 -27.51 -20.74
N GLU A 39 13.07 -26.64 -21.58
CA GLU A 39 13.82 -25.73 -22.45
C GLU A 39 14.09 -24.40 -21.72
N TRP A 40 15.34 -23.91 -21.80
CA TRP A 40 15.78 -22.67 -21.13
C TRP A 40 15.06 -21.40 -21.65
N ASN A 41 14.39 -21.48 -22.79
CA ASN A 41 13.73 -20.37 -23.46
C ASN A 41 12.24 -20.21 -23.12
N LEU A 42 11.69 -21.01 -22.17
CA LEU A 42 10.27 -20.97 -21.82
C LEU A 42 9.79 -19.57 -21.44
N GLU A 43 10.60 -18.83 -20.68
CA GLU A 43 10.27 -17.48 -20.19
C GLU A 43 10.24 -16.47 -21.34
N GLN A 44 11.23 -16.52 -22.24
CA GLN A 44 11.30 -15.63 -23.40
C GLN A 44 10.16 -15.86 -24.39
N ASP A 45 9.76 -17.12 -24.58
CA ASP A 45 8.60 -17.47 -25.41
C ASP A 45 7.28 -17.01 -24.80
N TYR A 46 7.21 -16.90 -23.47
CA TYR A 46 6.06 -16.36 -22.76
C TYR A 46 5.98 -14.83 -22.92
N GLU A 47 7.10 -14.13 -22.79
CA GLU A 47 7.19 -12.67 -22.96
C GLU A 47 6.82 -12.21 -24.37
N ARG A 48 7.21 -12.99 -25.40
CA ARG A 48 6.95 -12.66 -26.80
C ARG A 48 5.55 -12.99 -27.28
N ARG A 49 4.75 -13.69 -26.48
CA ARG A 49 3.37 -14.03 -26.88
C ARG A 49 2.51 -12.76 -26.86
N PRO A 50 1.85 -12.41 -27.98
CA PRO A 50 0.92 -11.29 -27.98
C PRO A 50 -0.18 -11.60 -26.98
N ARG A 51 -0.38 -10.70 -26.00
CA ARG A 51 -1.47 -10.82 -25.04
C ARG A 51 -2.77 -10.79 -25.83
N LYS A 52 -3.55 -11.87 -25.76
CA LYS A 52 -4.87 -11.91 -26.38
C LYS A 52 -5.79 -11.00 -25.57
N THR A 53 -5.83 -9.70 -25.89
CA THR A 53 -6.93 -8.81 -25.50
C THR A 53 -8.16 -9.22 -26.30
N SER A 54 -8.71 -10.36 -25.91
CA SER A 54 -9.90 -10.93 -26.48
C SER A 54 -11.06 -10.01 -26.15
N LYS A 55 -11.41 -9.09 -27.06
CA LYS A 55 -12.78 -8.59 -27.27
C LYS A 55 -13.70 -9.75 -27.69
N ARG A 56 -13.66 -10.89 -26.99
CA ARG A 56 -14.68 -11.93 -27.05
C ARG A 56 -15.19 -12.11 -25.65
N ASP A 57 -16.44 -11.72 -25.51
CA ASP A 57 -17.37 -12.13 -24.47
C ASP A 57 -16.88 -11.83 -23.06
N LYS A 58 -17.09 -10.58 -22.64
CA LYS A 58 -17.18 -10.22 -21.23
C LYS A 58 -18.38 -11.00 -20.68
N GLU A 59 -18.12 -12.22 -20.19
CA GLU A 59 -19.13 -13.12 -19.67
C GLU A 59 -19.98 -12.37 -18.63
N LYS A 60 -21.29 -12.28 -18.90
CA LYS A 60 -22.25 -11.50 -18.12
C LYS A 60 -22.54 -12.22 -16.80
N ASN A 61 -21.62 -12.12 -15.85
CA ASN A 61 -21.71 -12.70 -14.51
C ASN A 61 -22.69 -11.94 -13.58
N ARG A 62 -23.77 -11.36 -14.11
CA ARG A 62 -24.83 -10.75 -13.28
C ARG A 62 -26.06 -11.64 -13.28
N LEU A 63 -26.60 -11.86 -12.08
CA LEU A 63 -27.82 -12.62 -11.87
C LEU A 63 -29.01 -11.86 -12.49
N PRO A 64 -29.99 -12.57 -13.08
CA PRO A 64 -31.20 -11.95 -13.60
C PRO A 64 -31.99 -11.24 -12.49
N ILE A 65 -32.55 -10.07 -12.79
CA ILE A 65 -33.38 -9.30 -11.85
C ILE A 65 -34.85 -9.61 -12.16
N LYS A 66 -35.64 -9.85 -11.12
CA LYS A 66 -37.09 -10.08 -11.21
C LYS A 66 -37.81 -8.76 -10.97
N THR A 67 -38.57 -8.27 -11.94
CA THR A 67 -39.42 -7.08 -11.79
C THR A 67 -40.71 -7.43 -11.05
N ALA A 68 -41.45 -6.42 -10.55
CA ALA A 68 -42.66 -6.61 -9.75
C ALA A 68 -43.77 -7.41 -10.48
N GLU A 69 -43.74 -7.40 -11.82
CA GLU A 69 -44.65 -8.14 -12.70
C GLU A 69 -44.22 -9.60 -12.97
N GLY A 70 -43.15 -10.08 -12.32
CA GLY A 70 -42.75 -11.48 -12.33
C GLY A 70 -41.95 -11.94 -13.55
N THR A 71 -41.72 -11.09 -14.55
CA THR A 71 -40.88 -11.37 -15.72
C THR A 71 -39.39 -11.18 -15.38
N ILE A 72 -38.56 -12.10 -15.88
CA ILE A 72 -37.10 -12.10 -15.66
C ILE A 72 -36.43 -11.41 -16.84
N GLU A 73 -35.70 -10.32 -16.60
CA GLU A 73 -35.09 -9.51 -17.65
C GLU A 73 -33.57 -9.36 -17.44
N HIS A 74 -32.79 -9.56 -18.51
CA HIS A 74 -31.33 -9.39 -18.50
C HIS A 74 -31.00 -7.95 -18.93
N VAL A 75 -30.73 -7.07 -17.96
CA VAL A 75 -30.36 -5.67 -18.25
C VAL A 75 -28.94 -5.62 -18.83
N SER A 76 -28.80 -5.16 -20.07
CA SER A 76 -27.51 -4.82 -20.69
C SER A 76 -27.28 -3.31 -20.63
N GLU A 77 -26.14 -2.87 -20.11
CA GLU A 77 -25.71 -1.47 -20.17
C GLU A 77 -25.14 -1.13 -21.57
N PRO A 78 -25.30 0.13 -22.05
CA PRO A 78 -24.65 0.59 -23.26
C PRO A 78 -23.14 0.80 -23.05
N ILE A 79 -22.36 0.46 -24.07
CA ILE A 79 -20.91 0.58 -24.12
C ILE A 79 -20.57 2.08 -24.20
N VAL A 80 -19.91 2.62 -23.18
CA VAL A 80 -19.21 3.90 -23.28
C VAL A 80 -17.79 3.59 -23.74
N GLU A 81 -17.44 4.04 -24.93
CA GLU A 81 -16.07 3.98 -25.45
C GLU A 81 -15.25 5.05 -24.71
N ASP A 82 -14.29 4.61 -23.89
CA ASP A 82 -13.30 5.46 -23.25
C ASP A 82 -12.01 5.37 -24.08
N ASP A 83 -11.83 6.35 -24.98
CA ASP A 83 -10.54 6.66 -25.59
C ASP A 83 -9.73 7.41 -24.53
N SER A 84 -8.88 6.69 -23.80
CA SER A 84 -7.87 7.27 -22.93
C SER A 84 -6.50 6.78 -23.38
N GLU A 85 -5.91 7.56 -24.29
CA GLU A 85 -4.51 7.45 -24.69
C GLU A 85 -3.56 7.86 -23.55
N ASP A 86 -2.39 7.23 -23.58
CA ASP A 86 -1.12 7.50 -22.89
C ASP A 86 -1.10 8.41 -21.64
N LEU A 87 -0.88 7.76 -20.49
CA LEU A 87 -0.63 8.40 -19.19
C LEU A 87 0.86 8.35 -18.80
N PHE A 88 1.79 8.44 -19.75
CA PHE A 88 3.22 8.58 -19.47
C PHE A 88 3.95 9.34 -20.60
N ASP A 89 3.84 10.67 -20.61
CA ASP A 89 4.92 11.51 -21.11
C ASP A 89 5.03 12.79 -20.27
N SER A 90 6.27 13.22 -20.08
CA SER A 90 6.71 14.16 -19.06
C SER A 90 6.98 15.54 -19.68
N ASP A 91 6.77 16.56 -18.84
CA ASP A 91 7.45 17.85 -18.79
C ASP A 91 6.94 19.11 -19.55
N GLU A 92 7.06 20.19 -18.77
CA GLU A 92 7.23 21.64 -19.07
C GLU A 92 6.01 22.57 -19.20
N ASP A 93 5.85 23.38 -18.14
CA ASP A 93 5.50 24.82 -18.05
C ASP A 93 4.40 25.41 -18.97
N ASP A 94 3.28 25.89 -18.39
CA ASP A 94 2.92 27.33 -18.34
C ASP A 94 1.63 27.56 -17.52
N VAL A 95 1.50 28.78 -17.01
CA VAL A 95 0.57 29.31 -16.00
C VAL A 95 -0.80 29.66 -16.60
N GLU A 96 -1.93 29.31 -15.95
CA GLU A 96 -3.05 30.23 -15.67
C GLU A 96 -4.24 29.60 -14.92
N GLU A 97 -4.81 30.42 -14.04
CA GLU A 97 -5.94 30.32 -13.12
C GLU A 97 -7.04 29.26 -13.39
N GLN A 98 -7.37 28.48 -12.35
CA GLN A 98 -8.66 27.81 -12.20
C GLN A 98 -9.45 28.40 -11.02
N PRO A 99 -10.77 28.62 -11.19
CA PRO A 99 -11.66 29.09 -10.15
C PRO A 99 -11.97 27.98 -9.13
N GLU A 100 -12.11 28.44 -7.89
CA GLU A 100 -12.49 27.74 -6.67
C GLU A 100 -13.68 26.77 -6.88
N ALA A 101 -13.37 25.48 -6.98
CA ALA A 101 -14.38 24.42 -6.97
C ALA A 101 -14.62 23.96 -5.53
N GLU A 102 -15.81 24.26 -5.02
CA GLU A 102 -16.35 23.78 -3.75
C GLU A 102 -16.15 22.27 -3.60
N VAL A 103 -15.36 21.90 -2.59
CA VAL A 103 -15.18 20.51 -2.17
C VAL A 103 -16.46 20.06 -1.48
N VAL A 104 -17.33 19.39 -2.23
CA VAL A 104 -18.48 18.66 -1.68
C VAL A 104 -17.96 17.54 -0.78
N GLU A 105 -18.00 17.78 0.54
CA GLU A 105 -17.68 16.80 1.57
C GLU A 105 -18.57 15.55 1.40
N LYS A 106 -17.96 14.44 0.95
CA LYS A 106 -18.60 13.14 1.00
C LYS A 106 -18.84 12.77 2.47
N PRO A 107 -20.06 12.38 2.88
CA PRO A 107 -20.35 12.04 4.27
C PRO A 107 -19.54 10.80 4.66
N LYS A 108 -18.57 10.99 5.56
CA LYS A 108 -17.76 9.89 6.12
C LYS A 108 -18.71 8.86 6.75
N PRO A 109 -18.53 7.54 6.51
CA PRO A 109 -19.36 6.52 7.13
C PRO A 109 -19.26 6.66 8.66
N HIS A 110 -20.41 6.64 9.34
CA HIS A 110 -20.51 6.83 10.79
C HIS A 110 -19.92 5.63 11.55
N VAL A 111 -18.59 5.49 11.53
CA VAL A 111 -17.87 4.59 12.44
C VAL A 111 -18.04 5.15 13.85
N PRO A 112 -18.38 4.33 14.85
CA PRO A 112 -18.54 4.81 16.21
C PRO A 112 -17.23 5.42 16.74
N ALA A 113 -17.33 6.53 17.47
CA ALA A 113 -16.16 7.29 17.95
C ALA A 113 -15.16 6.43 18.74
N LYS A 114 -15.64 5.44 19.49
CA LYS A 114 -14.78 4.48 20.24
C LYS A 114 -13.87 3.67 19.31
N VAL A 115 -14.39 3.21 18.18
CA VAL A 115 -13.62 2.42 17.20
C VAL A 115 -12.62 3.31 16.48
N GLN A 116 -12.97 4.56 16.20
CA GLN A 116 -12.03 5.53 15.63
C GLN A 116 -10.85 5.78 16.56
N ILE A 117 -11.10 5.92 17.87
CA ILE A 117 -10.03 6.11 18.87
C ILE A 117 -9.13 4.87 18.96
N LEU A 118 -9.68 3.66 18.92
CA LEU A 118 -8.88 2.43 18.95
C LEU A 118 -7.98 2.31 17.72
N LYS A 119 -8.54 2.53 16.53
CA LYS A 119 -7.76 2.54 15.27
C LYS A 119 -6.66 3.61 15.31
N ALA A 120 -6.99 4.81 15.78
CA ALA A 120 -6.00 5.87 15.91
C ALA A 120 -4.88 5.51 16.89
N LYS A 121 -5.19 4.83 18.00
CA LYS A 121 -4.16 4.35 18.94
C LYS A 121 -3.23 3.32 18.30
N GLU A 122 -3.78 2.38 17.54
CA GLU A 122 -2.99 1.36 16.83
C GLU A 122 -2.07 2.01 15.78
N GLU A 123 -2.58 2.95 14.99
CA GLU A 123 -1.77 3.67 14.00
C GLU A 123 -0.69 4.54 14.66
N LEU A 124 -1.03 5.25 15.74
CA LEU A 124 -0.06 6.03 16.51
C LEU A 124 1.03 5.15 17.13
N ALA A 125 0.67 3.98 17.64
CA ALA A 125 1.62 3.03 18.20
C ALA A 125 2.56 2.48 17.13
N ARG A 126 2.03 2.07 15.96
CA ARG A 126 2.84 1.60 14.83
C ARG A 126 3.83 2.66 14.38
N ILE A 127 3.38 3.91 14.25
CA ILE A 127 4.27 5.00 13.82
C ILE A 127 5.33 5.28 14.88
N ALA A 128 4.98 5.27 16.17
CA ALA A 128 5.94 5.48 17.25
C ALA A 128 7.01 4.38 17.30
N GLU A 129 6.63 3.12 17.08
CA GLU A 129 7.56 1.99 17.00
C GLU A 129 8.57 2.18 15.87
N LEU A 130 8.10 2.44 14.64
CA LEU A 130 8.96 2.65 13.47
C LEU A 130 9.93 3.82 13.66
N ILE A 131 9.46 4.94 14.21
CA ILE A 131 10.34 6.11 14.43
C ILE A 131 11.39 5.82 15.52
N ASN A 132 11.02 5.08 16.57
CA ASN A 132 11.96 4.75 17.66
C ASN A 132 12.98 3.69 17.26
N GLU A 133 12.66 2.80 16.32
CA GLU A 133 13.60 1.84 15.75
C GLU A 133 14.64 2.54 14.88
N ASP A 134 14.20 3.21 13.80
CA ASP A 134 15.09 3.84 12.82
C ASP A 134 14.57 5.22 12.38
N PRO A 135 14.90 6.29 13.12
CA PRO A 135 14.38 7.63 12.84
C PRO A 135 14.90 8.24 11.53
N GLU A 136 16.08 7.81 11.05
CA GLU A 136 16.71 8.34 9.83
C GLU A 136 16.04 7.84 8.54
N GLU A 137 15.46 6.64 8.54
CA GLU A 137 14.75 6.09 7.39
C GLU A 137 13.29 6.60 7.34
N HIS A 138 12.71 6.85 8.51
CA HIS A 138 11.28 7.14 8.66
C HIS A 138 10.94 8.64 8.80
N THR A 139 11.70 9.50 8.13
CA THR A 139 11.52 10.98 8.19
C THR A 139 10.14 11.49 7.77
N GLY A 140 9.43 10.76 6.89
CA GLY A 140 8.07 11.11 6.46
C GLY A 140 7.00 10.88 7.52
N LEU A 141 7.25 10.01 8.50
CA LEU A 141 6.28 9.68 9.55
C LEU A 141 6.04 10.84 10.52
N PHE A 142 7.02 11.74 10.70
CA PHE A 142 6.84 12.97 11.48
C PHE A 142 5.74 13.87 10.89
N LYS A 143 5.70 13.98 9.55
CA LYS A 143 4.64 14.72 8.85
C LYS A 143 3.30 14.01 9.01
N ARG A 144 3.26 12.69 8.84
CA ARG A 144 2.01 11.93 9.02
C ARG A 144 1.44 12.06 10.43
N LEU A 145 2.29 12.08 11.45
CA LEU A 145 1.88 12.36 12.83
C LEU A 145 1.27 13.76 12.96
N ALA A 146 1.86 14.77 12.31
CA ALA A 146 1.32 16.13 12.31
C ALA A 146 -0.04 16.19 11.59
N ASP A 147 -0.18 15.51 10.47
CA ASP A 147 -1.42 15.46 9.70
C ASP A 147 -2.56 14.83 10.50
N MET A 148 -2.27 13.77 11.29
CA MET A 148 -3.28 13.15 12.16
C MET A 148 -3.83 14.12 13.23
N VAL A 149 -3.04 15.11 13.67
CA VAL A 149 -3.48 16.15 14.60
C VAL A 149 -4.44 17.14 13.90
N SER A 150 -4.19 17.48 12.63
CA SER A 150 -5.03 18.40 11.87
C SER A 150 -6.30 17.75 11.29
N GLU A 151 -6.20 16.54 10.74
CA GLU A 151 -7.28 15.84 10.03
C GLU A 151 -8.39 15.36 10.98
N THR A 152 -8.04 15.02 12.21
CA THR A 152 -8.98 14.36 13.12
C THR A 152 -9.88 15.38 13.80
N SER A 153 -11.21 15.25 13.68
CA SER A 153 -12.15 16.13 14.41
C SER A 153 -12.25 15.77 15.91
N LEU A 154 -12.01 14.50 16.28
CA LEU A 154 -12.17 14.02 17.65
C LEU A 154 -11.08 14.57 18.60
N PRO A 155 -11.45 15.30 19.67
CA PRO A 155 -10.48 15.91 20.58
C PRO A 155 -9.66 14.88 21.37
N ALA A 156 -10.22 13.69 21.63
CA ALA A 156 -9.51 12.60 22.30
C ALA A 156 -8.31 12.11 21.47
N VAL A 157 -8.49 11.98 20.15
CA VAL A 157 -7.41 11.55 19.25
C VAL A 157 -6.37 12.65 19.10
N LYS A 158 -6.78 13.92 18.97
CA LYS A 158 -5.84 15.06 18.94
C LYS A 158 -4.92 15.08 20.16
N LYS A 159 -5.49 14.90 21.36
CA LYS A 159 -4.72 14.85 22.62
C LYS A 159 -3.73 13.68 22.63
N LEU A 160 -4.15 12.50 22.18
CA LEU A 160 -3.28 11.33 22.09
C LEU A 160 -2.14 11.56 21.09
N ALA A 161 -2.45 12.07 19.90
CA ALA A 161 -1.47 12.35 18.86
C ALA A 161 -0.43 13.40 19.30
N LEU A 162 -0.86 14.47 19.96
CA LEU A 162 0.05 15.47 20.54
C LEU A 162 0.94 14.87 21.64
N ALA A 163 0.38 14.04 22.52
CA ALA A 163 1.15 13.36 23.56
C ALA A 163 2.20 12.41 22.98
N THR A 164 1.84 11.65 21.94
CA THR A 164 2.79 10.75 21.25
C THR A 164 3.88 11.52 20.52
N GLN A 165 3.56 12.65 19.86
CA GLN A 165 4.57 13.50 19.22
C GLN A 165 5.62 13.97 20.22
N VAL A 166 5.19 14.52 21.37
CA VAL A 166 6.11 15.01 22.40
C VAL A 166 6.99 13.89 22.96
N ALA A 167 6.43 12.69 23.16
CA ALA A 167 7.19 11.53 23.62
C ALA A 167 8.27 11.13 22.60
N ILE A 168 7.90 11.00 21.32
CA ILE A 168 8.83 10.63 20.24
C ILE A 168 9.95 11.65 20.11
N TYR A 169 9.62 12.95 20.12
CA TYR A 169 10.67 13.98 20.03
C TYR A 169 11.65 13.90 21.19
N ARG A 170 11.17 13.65 22.41
CA ARG A 170 12.07 13.48 23.56
C ARG A 170 13.07 12.34 23.36
N ASP A 171 12.64 11.23 22.78
CA ASP A 171 13.46 10.03 22.63
C ASP A 171 14.45 10.14 21.46
N VAL A 172 14.06 10.86 20.40
CA VAL A 172 14.81 10.94 19.14
C VAL A 172 15.73 12.18 19.04
N ILE A 173 15.54 13.19 19.92
CA ILE A 173 16.34 14.43 19.88
C ILE A 173 17.83 14.13 20.14
N PRO A 174 18.73 14.54 19.22
CA PRO A 174 20.16 14.45 19.46
C PRO A 174 20.63 15.39 20.58
N GLY A 175 21.70 15.00 21.29
CA GLY A 175 22.31 15.82 22.36
C GLY A 175 23.12 17.03 21.87
N TYR A 176 23.20 17.25 20.56
CA TYR A 176 23.91 18.38 19.95
C TYR A 176 22.92 19.38 19.33
N ARG A 177 23.40 20.59 19.05
CA ARG A 177 22.58 21.65 18.44
C ARG A 177 22.52 21.46 16.92
N ILE A 178 21.31 21.25 16.40
CA ILE A 178 21.05 21.18 14.96
C ILE A 178 21.20 22.58 14.34
N ARG A 179 22.02 22.70 13.29
CA ARG A 179 22.20 23.95 12.52
C ARG A 179 21.13 24.03 11.42
N PRO A 180 20.48 25.17 11.19
CA PRO A 180 19.64 25.35 10.01
C PRO A 180 20.53 25.30 8.76
N LEU A 181 20.17 24.46 7.78
CA LEU A 181 20.86 24.41 6.49
C LEU A 181 20.47 25.64 5.67
N GLY A 182 21.46 26.31 5.08
CA GLY A 182 21.23 27.37 4.09
C GLY A 182 21.00 26.79 2.69
N GLU A 183 20.54 27.63 1.76
CA GLU A 183 20.30 27.23 0.36
C GLU A 183 21.60 26.71 -0.31
N ASP A 184 22.74 27.34 0.00
CA ASP A 184 24.05 26.92 -0.49
C ASP A 184 24.41 25.49 -0.05
N ASP A 185 24.07 25.11 1.19
CA ASP A 185 24.39 23.80 1.75
C ASP A 185 23.52 22.69 1.14
N MET A 186 22.31 23.01 0.67
CA MET A 186 21.39 22.08 0.00
C MET A 186 21.85 21.75 -1.43
N ALA A 187 22.50 22.68 -2.10
CA ALA A 187 23.04 22.49 -3.45
C ALA A 187 24.34 21.65 -3.47
N THR A 188 25.01 21.49 -2.31
CA THR A 188 26.24 20.70 -2.23
C THR A 188 25.99 19.20 -2.39
N ASN A 189 26.79 18.55 -3.23
CA ASN A 189 26.77 17.10 -3.37
C ASN A 189 27.40 16.43 -2.16
N VAL A 190 26.56 15.81 -1.33
CA VAL A 190 26.96 15.02 -0.14
C VAL A 190 26.77 13.53 -0.38
N SER A 191 27.50 12.73 0.41
CA SER A 191 27.33 11.29 0.45
C SER A 191 25.90 10.90 0.86
N LYS A 192 25.52 9.65 0.57
CA LYS A 192 24.19 9.13 0.87
C LYS A 192 23.86 9.22 2.37
N ASP A 193 24.81 8.86 3.22
CA ASP A 193 24.61 8.83 4.67
C ASP A 193 24.44 10.24 5.24
N VAL A 194 25.26 11.20 4.78
CA VAL A 194 25.13 12.60 5.21
C VAL A 194 23.81 13.20 4.72
N ARG A 195 23.35 12.82 3.52
CA ARG A 195 22.05 13.26 3.01
C ARG A 195 20.89 12.73 3.85
N LYS A 196 20.93 11.47 4.27
CA LYS A 196 19.91 10.87 5.15
C LYS A 196 19.84 11.61 6.49
N LEU A 197 20.99 11.82 7.12
CA LEU A 197 21.09 12.55 8.39
C LEU A 197 20.55 13.98 8.26
N ARG A 198 20.94 14.70 7.20
CA ARG A 198 20.41 16.06 6.93
C ARG A 198 18.89 16.06 6.77
N ASN A 199 18.33 15.14 5.99
CA ASN A 199 16.89 15.04 5.79
C ASN A 199 16.16 14.74 7.11
N PHE A 200 16.73 13.87 7.93
CA PHE A 200 16.22 13.56 9.25
C PHE A 200 16.22 14.79 10.16
N GLU A 201 17.36 15.48 10.30
CA GLU A 201 17.47 16.68 11.12
C GLU A 201 16.50 17.78 10.68
N GLN A 202 16.34 18.01 9.37
CA GLN A 202 15.41 19.00 8.85
C GLN A 202 13.96 18.62 9.13
N SER A 203 13.59 17.35 8.91
CA SER A 203 12.23 16.87 9.21
C SER A 203 11.92 16.97 10.71
N LEU A 204 12.87 16.56 11.56
CA LEU A 204 12.77 16.64 13.01
C LEU A 204 12.57 18.08 13.48
N LEU A 205 13.40 19.01 12.98
CA LEU A 205 13.32 20.42 13.34
C LEU A 205 11.97 21.04 12.92
N ALA A 206 11.55 20.81 11.68
CA ALA A 206 10.30 21.33 11.15
C ALA A 206 9.08 20.78 11.91
N GLY A 207 9.06 19.46 12.16
CA GLY A 207 8.01 18.79 12.93
C GLY A 207 7.93 19.28 14.37
N TYR A 208 9.09 19.42 15.04
CA TYR A 208 9.16 19.92 16.41
C TYR A 208 8.68 21.37 16.51
N GLN A 209 9.14 22.25 15.63
CA GLN A 209 8.69 23.65 15.59
C GLN A 209 7.18 23.76 15.41
N ASN A 210 6.59 22.96 14.51
CA ASN A 210 5.15 22.94 14.31
C ASN A 210 4.42 22.47 15.58
N THR A 211 4.91 21.40 16.20
CA THR A 211 4.33 20.85 17.43
C THR A 211 4.32 21.88 18.57
N VAL A 212 5.43 22.61 18.76
CA VAL A 212 5.51 23.69 19.76
C VAL A 212 4.52 24.82 19.45
N LYS A 213 4.38 25.23 18.18
CA LYS A 213 3.39 26.24 17.78
C LYS A 213 1.95 25.81 18.09
N VAL A 214 1.61 24.54 17.80
CA VAL A 214 0.30 23.96 18.10
C VAL A 214 0.08 23.86 19.60
N LEU A 215 1.06 23.41 20.39
CA LEU A 215 0.93 23.37 21.84
C LEU A 215 0.75 24.78 22.44
N ALA A 216 1.47 25.77 21.90
CA ALA A 216 1.33 27.16 22.33
C ALA A 216 -0.04 27.75 21.95
N SER A 217 -0.66 27.36 20.83
CA SER A 217 -2.02 27.79 20.51
C SER A 217 -3.05 27.16 21.44
N VAL A 218 -2.91 25.87 21.73
CA VAL A 218 -3.79 25.14 22.66
C VAL A 218 -3.66 25.64 24.10
N ALA A 219 -2.46 25.99 24.56
CA ALA A 219 -2.24 26.48 25.93
C ALA A 219 -2.76 27.91 26.17
N ARG A 220 -3.01 28.67 25.10
CA ARG A 220 -3.58 30.03 25.17
C ARG A 220 -5.10 30.05 25.14
N GLN A 221 -5.73 28.93 24.80
CA GLN A 221 -7.19 28.73 24.86
C GLN A 221 -7.61 28.27 26.25
#